data_AF-A0A1G2DCB8-F1
#
_entry.id   AF-A0A1G2DCB8-F1
#
_cell.length_a   1.000
_cell.length_b   1.000
_cell.length_c   1.000
_cell.angle_alpha   90.00
_cell.angle_beta   90.00
_cell.angle_gamma   90.00
#
_symmetry.space_group_name_H-M   'P 1'
#
loop_
_entity.id
_entity.type
_entity.pdbx_description
1 polymer ?
#
loop_
_entity_poly.entity_id
_entity_poly.type
_entity_poly.pdbx_seq_one_letter_code
_entity_poly.pdbx_strand_id
1 'polypeptide(L)' 'MRGILRYTLDQEKYPWLHKTWKRGKCVFRYHGYTYGCISDGGIAVTERGNKGPSYEVPENSVNWEDK' A
#
# COMPACT_ATOMS: atom_id res chain seq x y z
N MET A 1 2.62 4.37 -10.27
CA MET A 1 2.18 3.06 -10.81
C MET A 1 0.89 2.64 -10.09
N ARG A 2 -0.10 2.07 -10.79
CA ARG A 2 -1.37 1.63 -10.20
C ARG A 2 -1.29 0.13 -9.87
N GLY A 3 -1.91 -0.30 -8.78
CA GLY A 3 -1.97 -1.71 -8.40
C GLY A 3 -3.26 -2.07 -7.67
N ILE A 4 -3.48 -3.37 -7.51
CA ILE A 4 -4.68 -3.96 -6.90
C ILE A 4 -4.27 -4.90 -5.76
N LEU A 5 -4.94 -4.79 -4.61
CA LEU A 5 -4.69 -5.69 -3.49
C LEU A 5 -5.14 -7.13 -3.78
N ARG A 6 -4.24 -8.09 -3.56
CA ARG A 6 -4.47 -9.53 -3.75
C ARG A 6 -5.35 -10.16 -2.68
N TYR A 7 -5.29 -9.63 -1.45
CA TYR A 7 -6.05 -10.09 -0.29
C TYR A 7 -6.42 -8.90 0.62
N THR A 8 -7.28 -9.15 1.60
CA THR A 8 -7.69 -8.13 2.58
C THR A 8 -6.55 -7.87 3.56
N LEU A 9 -6.23 -6.61 3.79
CA LEU A 9 -5.30 -6.16 4.83
C LEU A 9 -6.11 -5.72 6.04
N ASP A 10 -6.27 -6.62 7.00
CA ASP A 10 -7.01 -6.36 8.24
C ASP A 10 -6.18 -5.51 9.20
N GLN A 11 -6.83 -4.49 9.78
CA GLN A 11 -6.18 -3.57 10.71
C GLN A 11 -5.63 -4.28 11.96
N GLU A 12 -6.27 -5.37 12.41
CA GLU A 12 -5.79 -6.16 13.54
C GLU A 12 -4.43 -6.82 13.27
N LYS A 13 -4.19 -7.22 12.00
CA LYS A 13 -2.93 -7.83 11.55
C LYS A 13 -1.89 -6.78 11.16
N TYR A 14 -2.35 -5.62 10.70
CA TYR A 14 -1.52 -4.50 10.24
C TYR A 14 -1.91 -3.20 10.96
N PRO A 15 -1.50 -3.02 12.25
CA PRO A 15 -2.02 -1.95 13.11
C PRO A 15 -1.68 -0.53 12.64
N TRP A 16 -0.63 -0.37 11.83
CA TRP A 16 -0.25 0.92 11.23
C TRP A 16 -1.20 1.36 10.11
N LEU A 17 -2.06 0.47 9.60
CA LEU A 17 -3.12 0.86 8.68
C LEU A 17 -4.25 1.54 9.46
N HIS A 18 -4.68 2.70 8.98
CA HIS A 18 -5.77 3.46 9.60
C HIS A 18 -7.16 2.79 9.47
N LYS A 19 -7.29 1.77 8.62
CA LYS A 19 -8.51 0.99 8.40
C LYS A 19 -8.20 -0.32 7.67
N THR A 20 -9.11 -1.29 7.75
CA THR A 20 -9.05 -2.51 6.92
C THR A 20 -9.20 -2.18 5.44
N TRP A 21 -8.29 -2.70 4.61
CA TRP A 21 -8.34 -2.54 3.15
C TRP A 21 -8.77 -3.84 2.49
N LYS A 22 -9.93 -3.83 1.85
CA LYS A 22 -10.50 -5.03 1.21
C LYS A 22 -9.69 -5.46 -0.01
N ARG A 23 -9.62 -6.78 -0.24
CA ARG A 23 -9.16 -7.37 -1.51
C ARG A 23 -9.78 -6.65 -2.71
N GLY A 24 -8.99 -6.43 -3.76
CA GLY A 24 -9.44 -5.75 -4.97
C GLY A 24 -9.40 -4.22 -4.88
N LYS A 25 -9.08 -3.64 -3.73
CA LYS A 25 -8.89 -2.18 -3.60
C LYS A 25 -7.74 -1.74 -4.50
N CYS A 26 -7.99 -0.66 -5.25
CA CYS A 26 -6.97 0.03 -6.04
C CYS A 26 -6.08 0.87 -5.12
N VAL A 27 -4.77 0.81 -5.36
CA VAL A 27 -3.74 1.57 -4.68
C VAL A 27 -2.74 2.12 -5.70
N PHE A 28 -1.96 3.10 -5.30
CA PHE A 28 -0.93 3.70 -6.16
C PHE A 28 0.42 3.63 -5.46
N ARG A 29 1.47 3.25 -6.18
CA ARG A 29 2.84 3.28 -5.65
C ARG A 29 3.21 4.71 -5.27
N TYR A 30 3.66 4.90 -4.04
CA TYR A 30 4.23 6.15 -3.59
C TYR A 30 5.69 6.24 -4.04
N HIS A 31 6.08 7.38 -4.59
CA HIS A 31 7.42 7.62 -5.14
C HIS A 31 8.21 8.72 -4.39
N GLY A 32 7.65 9.26 -3.30
CA GLY A 32 8.33 10.27 -2.48
C GLY A 32 9.26 9.66 -1.43
N TYR A 33 9.92 10.52 -0.67
CA TYR A 33 10.76 10.10 0.46
C TYR A 33 9.91 9.50 1.57
N THR A 34 10.28 8.31 2.03
CA THR A 34 9.59 7.60 3.12
C THR A 34 10.30 7.75 4.46
N TYR A 35 11.50 8.35 4.49
CA TYR A 35 12.28 8.63 5.71
C TYR A 35 12.41 7.44 6.67
N GLY A 36 12.52 6.22 6.13
CA GLY A 36 12.65 4.99 6.93
C GLY A 36 11.33 4.45 7.51
N CYS A 37 10.17 4.97 7.10
CA CYS A 37 8.86 4.49 7.55
C CYS A 37 8.38 3.19 6.86
N ILE A 38 9.19 2.57 6.00
CA ILE A 38 8.84 1.34 5.27
C ILE A 38 9.89 0.29 5.62
N SER A 39 9.44 -0.89 6.04
CA SER A 39 10.30 -2.05 6.31
C SER A 39 10.85 -2.69 5.03
N ASP A 40 11.87 -3.53 5.14
CA ASP A 40 12.52 -4.20 4.00
C ASP A 40 11.56 -5.07 3.16
N GLY A 41 10.46 -5.56 3.73
CA GLY A 41 9.42 -6.34 3.03
C GLY A 41 8.17 -5.54 2.67
N GLY A 42 8.19 -4.23 2.91
CA GLY A 42 7.09 -3.32 2.71
C GLY A 42 7.22 -2.50 1.43
N ILE A 43 6.08 -1.99 0.95
CA ILE A 43 6.01 -1.01 -0.12
C ILE A 43 5.14 0.16 0.32
N ALA A 44 5.55 1.37 -0.06
CA ALA A 44 4.76 2.58 0.17
C ALA A 44 3.69 2.74 -0.90
N VAL A 45 2.44 2.90 -0.46
CA VAL A 45 1.28 3.11 -1.35
C VAL A 45 0.40 4.25 -0.88
N THR A 46 -0.36 4.85 -1.80
CA THR A 46 -1.37 5.87 -1.51
C THR A 46 -2.75 5.41 -1.98
N GLU A 47 -3.80 5.91 -1.33
CA GLU A 47 -5.19 5.66 -1.77
C GLU A 47 -5.57 6.47 -3.01
N ARG A 48 -4.88 7.58 -3.27
CA ARG A 48 -5.11 8.47 -4.42
C ARG A 48 -3.77 8.73 -5.12
N GLY A 49 -3.76 8.67 -6.45
CA GLY A 49 -2.54 8.80 -7.25
C GLY A 49 -1.71 10.04 -6.88
N ASN A 50 -0.45 9.81 -6.46
CA ASN A 50 0.53 10.83 -6.06
C ASN A 50 0.06 11.85 -5.01
N LYS A 51 -1.00 11.56 -4.25
CA LYS A 51 -1.44 12.39 -3.12
C LYS A 51 -1.19 11.61 -1.82
N GLY A 52 -0.46 12.25 -0.90
CA GLY A 52 -0.29 11.74 0.45
C GLY A 52 -1.61 11.72 1.23
N PRO A 53 -1.67 11.02 2.36
CA PRO A 53 -0.58 10.27 3.02
C PRO A 53 -0.21 8.96 2.31
N SER A 54 1.01 8.47 2.56
CA SER A 54 1.48 7.13 2.18
C SER A 54 1.31 6.14 3.32
N TYR A 55 1.06 4.89 2.97
CA TYR A 55 0.91 3.77 3.89
C TYR A 55 1.83 2.64 3.48
N GLU A 56 2.39 1.95 4.45
CA GLU A 56 3.11 0.71 4.22
C GLU A 56 2.12 -0.46 4.04
N VAL A 57 2.32 -1.25 2.99
CA VAL A 57 1.67 -2.56 2.83
C VAL A 57 2.72 -3.62 2.48
N PRO A 58 2.48 -4.92 2.73
CA PRO A 58 3.41 -5.96 2.32
C PRO A 58 3.65 -5.92 0.80
N GLU A 59 4.90 -6.09 0.35
CA GLU A 59 5.24 -6.05 -1.08
C GLU A 59 4.41 -7.05 -1.90
N ASN A 60 4.27 -8.26 -1.38
CA ASN A 60 3.52 -9.33 -2.02
C ASN A 60 2.00 -9.14 -2.00
N SER A 61 1.47 -8.09 -1.35
CA SER A 61 0.04 -7.82 -1.26
C SER A 61 -0.55 -7.11 -2.47
N VAL A 62 0.29 -6.55 -3.35
CA VAL A 62 -0.14 -5.75 -4.50
C VAL A 62 0.23 -6.46 -5.81
N ASN A 63 -0.75 -6.59 -6.71
CA ASN A 63 -0.49 -6.86 -8.12
C ASN A 63 -0.40 -5.52 -8.85
N TRP A 64 0.78 -5.20 -9.40
CA TRP A 64 0.98 -3.98 -10.17
C TRP A 64 0.44 -4.15 -11.58
N GLU A 65 -0.29 -3.14 -12.06
CA GLU A 65 -0.68 -3.06 -13.46
C GLU A 65 0.51 -2.43 -14.20
N ASP A 66 1.23 -3.25 -14.98
CA ASP A 66 2.23 -2.77 -15.92
C ASP A 66 1.53 -1.91 -16.99
N LYS A 67 2.21 -0.83 -17.39
CA LYS A 67 1.70 0.08 -18.41
C LYS A 67 1.75 -0.56 -19.79
#